data_AF-A0A3M2BG65-F1
#
_entry.id   AF-A0A3M2BG65-F1
#
_cell.length_a   1.000
_cell.length_b   1.000
_cell.length_c   1.000
_cell.angle_alpha   90.00
_cell.angle_beta   90.00
_cell.angle_gamma   90.00
#
_symmetry.space_group_name_H-M   'P 1'
#
loop_
_entity.id
_entity.type
_entity.pdbx_description
1 polymer ?
#
loop_
_entity_poly.entity_id
_entity_poly.type
_entity_poly.pdbx_seq_one_letter_code
_entity_poly.pdbx_strand_id
1 'polypeptide(L)'
;MESEIRDTFLNRAAPNPSARAEVTRLLHQAEQGDSDATDRLFPLVYDELRRLASGLMQHERASHTLQATALVHEAYFRLVGNPDASWQSRAHFFGAAATAIRRILVDHARSKNREKRGGGWDRVPLPDA
;
A
#
# COMPACT_ATOMS: atom_id res chain seq x y z
N MET A 1 21.18 16.23 -16.54
CA MET A 1 21.66 15.15 -15.66
C MET A 1 20.44 14.53 -14.97
N GLU A 2 19.47 14.08 -15.77
CA GLU A 2 18.12 13.65 -15.32
C GLU A 2 17.59 12.49 -16.18
N SER A 3 18.48 11.79 -16.91
CA SER A 3 18.09 10.89 -18.01
C SER A 3 18.56 9.44 -17.85
N GLU A 4 18.73 8.93 -16.62
CA GLU A 4 19.16 7.53 -16.42
C GLU A 4 18.20 6.66 -15.60
N ILE A 5 17.12 7.23 -15.05
CA ILE A 5 16.18 6.46 -14.20
C ILE A 5 15.02 5.86 -15.03
N ARG A 6 14.83 6.25 -16.30
CA ARG A 6 13.65 5.85 -17.11
C ARG A 6 13.78 4.52 -17.86
N ASP A 7 14.98 4.02 -18.14
CA ASP A 7 15.15 2.86 -19.04
C ASP A 7 15.07 1.49 -18.36
N THR A 8 15.10 1.41 -17.02
CA THR A 8 15.01 0.12 -16.30
C THR A 8 13.57 -0.36 -16.06
N PHE A 9 12.56 0.50 -16.23
CA PHE A 9 11.18 0.21 -15.84
C PHE A 9 10.34 -0.54 -16.88
N LEU A 10 10.93 -0.98 -18.01
CA LEU A 10 10.20 -1.60 -19.13
C LEU A 10 10.68 -3.02 -19.50
N ASN A 11 11.28 -3.80 -18.59
CA ASN A 11 11.54 -5.22 -18.87
C ASN A 11 10.31 -6.09 -18.55
N ARG A 12 9.36 -6.07 -19.48
CA ARG A 12 8.19 -6.94 -19.57
C ARG A 12 8.62 -8.36 -19.95
N ALA A 13 8.91 -9.19 -18.96
CA ALA A 13 8.96 -10.64 -19.12
C ALA A 13 8.41 -11.30 -17.84
N ALA A 14 7.81 -12.50 -17.98
CA ALA A 14 7.31 -13.30 -16.85
C ALA A 14 8.30 -13.29 -15.67
N PRO A 15 7.84 -13.33 -14.40
CA PRO A 15 8.73 -13.21 -13.26
C PRO A 15 9.82 -14.27 -13.33
N ASN A 16 11.02 -13.84 -13.72
CA ASN A 16 12.19 -14.68 -13.80
C ASN A 16 12.41 -15.27 -12.39
N PRO A 17 12.67 -16.57 -12.22
CA PRO A 17 13.00 -17.15 -10.92
C PRO A 17 14.11 -16.36 -10.19
N SER A 18 15.04 -15.73 -10.92
CA SER A 18 16.05 -14.83 -10.34
C SER A 18 15.44 -13.57 -9.70
N ALA A 19 14.42 -12.96 -10.31
CA ALA A 19 13.72 -11.81 -9.76
C ALA A 19 12.91 -12.17 -8.50
N ARG A 20 12.38 -13.40 -8.41
CA ARG A 20 11.67 -13.88 -7.21
C ARG A 20 12.62 -14.11 -6.03
N ALA A 21 13.80 -14.67 -6.31
CA ALA A 21 14.86 -14.81 -5.32
C ALA A 21 15.38 -13.45 -4.86
N GLU A 22 15.51 -12.49 -5.80
CA GLU A 22 15.93 -11.11 -5.52
C GLU A 22 14.98 -10.40 -4.55
N VAL A 23 13.66 -10.49 -4.78
CA VAL A 23 12.65 -9.89 -3.88
C VAL A 23 12.76 -10.46 -2.47
N THR A 24 12.90 -11.78 -2.33
CA THR A 24 13.03 -12.41 -1.01
C THR A 24 14.33 -11.99 -0.30
N ARG A 25 15.43 -11.88 -1.04
CA ARG A 25 16.70 -11.39 -0.50
C ARG A 25 16.60 -9.94 -0.02
N LEU A 26 16.03 -9.06 -0.84
CA LEU A 26 15.84 -7.65 -0.52
C LEU A 26 14.88 -7.45 0.66
N LEU A 27 13.84 -8.28 0.78
CA LEU A 27 12.95 -8.27 1.95
C LEU A 27 13.71 -8.56 3.25
N HIS A 28 14.60 -9.57 3.24
CA HIS A 28 15.38 -9.91 4.42
C HIS A 28 16.43 -8.84 4.78
N GLN A 29 17.00 -8.16 3.77
CA GLN A 29 17.90 -7.03 4.01
C GLN A 29 17.13 -5.80 4.54
N ALA A 30 15.93 -5.54 4.01
CA ALA A 30 15.07 -4.47 4.51
C ALA A 30 14.63 -4.69 5.97
N GLU A 31 14.39 -5.94 6.40
CA GLU A 31 14.17 -6.28 7.83
C GLU A 31 15.33 -5.88 8.74
N GLN A 32 16.56 -5.87 8.21
CA GLN A 32 17.76 -5.51 8.96
C GLN A 32 17.99 -3.99 8.98
N GLY A 33 17.06 -3.20 8.43
CA GLY A 33 17.16 -1.74 8.37
C GLY A 33 17.99 -1.22 7.20
N ASP A 34 18.29 -2.05 6.20
CA ASP A 34 18.98 -1.64 4.98
C ASP A 34 18.07 -0.78 4.11
N SER A 35 18.34 0.53 4.10
CA SER A 35 17.60 1.51 3.29
C SER A 35 17.81 1.30 1.79
N ASP A 36 19.01 0.89 1.37
CA ASP A 36 19.29 0.61 -0.05
C ASP A 36 18.51 -0.61 -0.53
N ALA A 37 18.37 -1.63 0.33
CA ALA A 37 17.54 -2.78 0.04
C ALA A 37 16.06 -2.39 -0.11
N THR A 38 15.60 -1.47 0.73
CA THR A 38 14.24 -0.92 0.67
C THR A 38 14.00 -0.19 -0.66
N ASP A 39 14.91 0.69 -1.05
CA ASP A 39 14.84 1.45 -2.32
C ASP A 39 14.86 0.53 -3.55
N ARG A 40 15.65 -0.55 -3.50
CA ARG A 40 15.70 -1.58 -4.56
C ARG A 40 14.47 -2.48 -4.59
N LEU A 41 13.87 -2.74 -3.42
CA LEU A 41 12.69 -3.58 -3.29
C LEU A 41 11.46 -2.90 -3.89
N PHE A 42 11.30 -1.60 -3.64
CA PHE A 42 10.13 -0.83 -4.06
C PHE A 42 9.73 -1.03 -5.53
N PRO A 43 10.60 -0.79 -6.54
CA PRO A 43 10.22 -0.95 -7.95
C PRO A 43 9.84 -2.39 -8.32
N LEU A 44 10.39 -3.40 -7.64
CA LEU A 44 10.10 -4.82 -7.91
C LEU A 44 8.72 -5.24 -7.41
N VAL A 45 8.23 -4.64 -6.33
CA VAL A 45 6.93 -4.98 -5.72
C VAL A 45 5.82 -4.00 -6.12
N TYR A 46 6.16 -2.79 -6.57
CA TYR A 46 5.21 -1.71 -6.81
C TYR A 46 4.10 -2.08 -7.81
N ASP A 47 4.45 -2.65 -8.96
CA ASP A 47 3.46 -3.04 -9.98
C ASP A 47 2.48 -4.10 -9.46
N GLU A 48 2.98 -5.03 -8.67
CA GLU A 48 2.18 -6.12 -8.12
C GLU A 48 1.28 -5.63 -6.98
N LEU A 49 1.79 -4.73 -6.13
CA LEU A 49 1.00 -4.00 -5.14
C LEU A 49 -0.08 -3.14 -5.80
N ARG A 50 0.22 -2.47 -6.91
CA ARG A 50 -0.75 -1.66 -7.66
C ARG A 50 -1.86 -2.51 -8.26
N ARG A 51 -1.54 -3.68 -8.83
CA ARG A 51 -2.54 -4.64 -9.32
C ARG A 51 -3.41 -5.15 -8.17
N LEU A 52 -2.78 -5.51 -7.06
CA LEU A 52 -3.46 -5.99 -5.86
C LEU A 52 -4.41 -4.92 -5.29
N ALA A 53 -3.94 -3.68 -5.16
CA ALA A 53 -4.75 -2.55 -4.71
C ALA A 53 -5.93 -2.28 -5.66
N SER A 54 -5.69 -2.29 -6.97
CA SER A 54 -6.75 -2.09 -7.98
C SER A 54 -7.80 -3.20 -7.93
N GLY A 55 -7.41 -4.45 -7.66
CA GLY A 55 -8.33 -5.56 -7.45
C GLY A 55 -9.15 -5.40 -6.17
N LEU A 56 -8.52 -5.02 -5.06
CA LEU A 56 -9.21 -4.79 -3.79
C LEU A 56 -10.19 -3.61 -3.86
N MET A 57 -9.81 -2.52 -4.54
CA MET A 57 -10.67 -1.34 -4.72
C MET A 57 -11.96 -1.65 -5.48
N GLN A 58 -11.93 -2.58 -6.44
CA GLN A 58 -13.14 -2.97 -7.20
C GLN A 58 -14.20 -3.66 -6.33
N HIS A 59 -13.80 -4.27 -5.22
CA HIS A 59 -14.72 -4.91 -4.27
C HIS A 59 -15.29 -3.93 -3.25
N GLU A 60 -14.78 -2.70 -3.21
CA GLU A 60 -15.24 -1.64 -2.32
C GLU A 60 -16.18 -0.67 -3.03
N ARG A 61 -17.08 -0.03 -2.28
CA ARG A 61 -18.01 0.97 -2.84
C ARG A 61 -17.22 2.13 -3.44
N ALA A 62 -17.38 2.35 -4.75
CA ALA A 62 -16.72 3.39 -5.52
C ALA A 62 -16.84 4.77 -4.85
N SER A 63 -15.79 5.16 -4.14
CA SER A 63 -15.61 6.52 -3.61
C SER A 63 -14.40 7.07 -4.35
N HIS A 64 -14.64 7.84 -5.40
CA HIS A 64 -13.66 8.19 -6.44
C HIS A 64 -12.47 9.05 -5.95
N THR A 65 -12.42 9.41 -4.67
CA THR A 65 -11.33 10.19 -4.07
C THR A 65 -10.07 9.38 -3.78
N LEU A 66 -10.15 8.05 -3.70
CA LEU A 66 -8.99 7.23 -3.33
C LEU A 66 -8.28 6.70 -4.58
N GLN A 67 -7.00 7.01 -4.73
CA GLN A 67 -6.17 6.58 -5.86
C GLN A 67 -5.35 5.33 -5.47
N ALA A 68 -5.30 4.33 -6.35
CA ALA A 68 -4.54 3.09 -6.13
C ALA A 68 -3.05 3.36 -5.83
N THR A 69 -2.47 4.37 -6.48
CA THR A 69 -1.09 4.79 -6.23
C THR A 69 -0.89 5.29 -4.80
N ALA A 70 -1.80 6.11 -4.27
CA ALA A 70 -1.71 6.60 -2.91
C ALA A 70 -1.83 5.46 -1.87
N LEU A 71 -2.76 4.52 -2.11
CA LEU A 71 -2.93 3.32 -1.30
C LEU A 71 -1.66 2.46 -1.24
N VAL A 72 -0.98 2.27 -2.37
CA VAL A 72 0.24 1.47 -2.44
C VAL A 72 1.36 2.14 -1.65
N HIS A 73 1.58 3.45 -1.82
CA HIS A 73 2.61 4.18 -1.08
C HIS A 73 2.35 4.12 0.43
N GLU A 74 1.12 4.36 0.87
CA GLU A 74 0.76 4.28 2.29
C GLU A 74 0.93 2.87 2.86
N ALA A 75 0.46 1.84 2.13
CA ALA A 75 0.64 0.46 2.55
C ALA A 75 2.12 0.08 2.65
N TYR A 76 2.94 0.50 1.69
CA TYR A 76 4.38 0.25 1.69
C TYR A 76 5.06 0.87 2.91
N PHE A 77 4.81 2.15 3.22
CA PHE A 77 5.35 2.80 4.41
C PHE A 77 4.91 2.12 5.71
N ARG A 78 3.66 1.66 5.81
CA ARG A 78 3.17 0.91 6.98
C ARG A 78 3.86 -0.45 7.15
N LEU A 79 4.30 -1.08 6.07
CA LEU A 79 4.98 -2.39 6.11
C LEU A 79 6.46 -2.23 6.45
N VAL A 80 7.16 -1.29 5.79
CA VAL A 80 8.60 -1.06 6.00
C VAL A 80 8.88 -0.34 7.31
N GLY A 81 7.97 0.55 7.75
CA GLY A 81 8.10 1.26 9.02
C GLY A 81 7.76 0.43 10.27
N ASN A 82 7.46 -0.86 10.11
CA ASN A 82 7.19 -1.76 11.23
C ASN A 82 8.45 -2.57 11.59
N PRO A 83 9.16 -2.22 12.69
CA PRO A 83 10.38 -2.91 13.09
C PRO A 83 10.17 -4.37 13.53
N ASP A 84 8.92 -4.76 13.83
CA ASP A 84 8.58 -6.12 14.24
C ASP A 84 8.18 -7.02 13.05
N ALA A 85 8.17 -6.48 11.83
CA ALA A 85 7.73 -7.22 10.66
C ALA A 85 8.85 -8.15 10.16
N SER A 86 8.64 -9.47 10.25
CA SER A 86 9.52 -10.47 9.64
C SER A 86 8.91 -11.06 8.35
N TRP A 87 9.58 -10.85 7.23
CA TRP A 87 9.20 -11.24 5.88
C TRP A 87 9.87 -12.57 5.47
N GLN A 88 9.42 -13.66 6.08
CA GLN A 88 9.87 -15.02 5.77
C GLN A 88 9.69 -15.44 4.30
N SER A 89 8.79 -14.79 3.57
CA SER A 89 8.61 -15.02 2.13
C SER A 89 7.91 -13.86 1.44
N ARG A 90 8.07 -13.80 0.12
CA ARG A 90 7.30 -12.93 -0.76
C ARG A 90 5.78 -13.08 -0.56
N ALA A 91 5.29 -14.31 -0.38
CA ALA A 91 3.86 -14.55 -0.15
C ALA A 91 3.37 -13.92 1.17
N HIS A 92 4.20 -14.00 2.22
CA HIS A 92 3.92 -13.35 3.50
C HIS A 92 3.83 -11.82 3.33
N PHE A 93 4.80 -11.23 2.63
CA PHE A 93 4.81 -9.78 2.34
C PHE A 93 3.53 -9.34 1.60
N PHE A 94 3.16 -10.01 0.50
CA PHE A 94 1.95 -9.64 -0.24
C PHE A 94 0.66 -9.89 0.53
N GLY A 95 0.61 -10.90 1.41
CA GLY A 95 -0.51 -11.13 2.32
C GLY A 95 -0.66 -10.00 3.36
N ALA A 96 0.45 -9.55 3.93
CA ALA A 96 0.46 -8.40 4.83
C ALA A 96 0.07 -7.11 4.09
N ALA A 97 0.57 -6.91 2.87
CA ALA A 97 0.20 -5.76 2.04
C ALA A 97 -1.29 -5.73 1.70
N ALA A 98 -1.87 -6.88 1.34
CA ALA A 98 -3.32 -6.99 1.12
C ALA A 98 -4.11 -6.62 2.38
N THR A 99 -3.63 -7.06 3.55
CA THR A 99 -4.25 -6.72 4.84
C THR A 99 -4.16 -5.23 5.14
N ALA A 100 -3.00 -4.61 4.91
CA ALA A 100 -2.79 -3.18 5.09
C ALA A 100 -3.71 -2.36 4.16
N ILE A 101 -3.76 -2.72 2.87
CA ILE A 101 -4.61 -2.05 1.88
C ILE A 101 -6.09 -2.15 2.26
N ARG A 102 -6.57 -3.33 2.67
CA ARG A 102 -7.96 -3.49 3.14
C ARG A 102 -8.26 -2.62 4.35
N ARG A 103 -7.34 -2.52 5.32
CA ARG A 103 -7.52 -1.64 6.49
C ARG A 103 -7.65 -0.18 6.06
N ILE A 104 -6.77 0.31 5.19
CA ILE A 104 -6.83 1.68 4.67
C ILE A 104 -8.17 1.94 3.97
N LEU A 105 -8.62 1.00 3.12
CA LEU A 105 -9.92 1.10 2.44
C LEU A 105 -11.10 1.18 3.42
N VAL A 106 -11.12 0.31 4.42
CA VAL A 106 -12.17 0.28 5.46
C VAL A 106 -12.15 1.56 6.29
N ASP A 107 -10.98 2.05 6.70
CA ASP A 107 -10.83 3.27 7.47
C ASP A 107 -11.31 4.49 6.67
N HIS A 108 -11.00 4.54 5.37
CA HIS A 108 -11.50 5.58 4.47
C HIS A 108 -13.03 5.54 4.36
N ALA A 109 -13.61 4.35 4.16
CA ALA A 109 -15.06 4.16 4.11
C ALA A 109 -15.75 4.54 5.43
N ARG A 110 -15.15 4.18 6.57
CA ARG A 110 -15.63 4.53 7.91
C ARG A 110 -15.59 6.05 8.16
N SER A 111 -14.49 6.71 7.82
CA SER A 111 -14.34 8.16 7.96
C SER A 111 -15.41 8.92 7.18
N LYS A 112 -15.63 8.56 5.91
CA LYS A 112 -16.67 9.16 5.07
C LYS A 112 -18.08 9.01 5.65
N ASN A 113 -18.40 7.87 6.26
CA ASN A 113 -19.69 7.67 6.90
C ASN A 113 -19.86 8.52 8.17
N ARG A 114 -18.76 8.85 8.87
CA ARG A 114 -18.78 9.74 10.05
C ARG A 114 -18.99 11.20 9.63
N GLU A 115 -18.30 11.67 8.59
CA GLU A 115 -18.50 13.01 8.01
C GLU A 115 -19.96 13.21 7.58
N LYS A 116 -20.55 12.21 6.90
CA LYS A 116 -21.94 12.26 6.41
C LYS A 116 -23.00 12.23 7.53
N ARG A 117 -22.65 11.83 8.76
CA ARG A 117 -23.58 11.75 9.91
C ARG A 117 -23.39 12.87 10.93
N GLY A 118 -22.94 14.04 10.47
CA GLY A 118 -22.93 15.25 11.29
C GLY A 118 -21.76 15.37 12.25
N GLY A 119 -20.59 14.82 11.89
CA GLY A 119 -19.35 14.86 12.69
C GLY A 119 -18.75 16.24 12.98
N GLY A 120 -19.49 17.32 12.72
CA GLY A 120 -19.11 18.71 13.00
C GLY A 120 -20.32 19.64 13.13
N TRP A 121 -21.50 19.10 13.45
CA TRP A 121 -22.72 19.90 13.62
C TRP A 121 -22.78 20.37 15.07
N ASP A 122 -22.82 21.69 15.28
CA ASP A 122 -23.08 22.27 16.59
C ASP A 122 -24.49 21.88 17.04
N ARG A 123 -24.58 21.23 18.20
CA ARG A 123 -25.86 20.84 18.78
C ARG A 123 -26.52 22.08 19.36
N VAL A 124 -27.48 22.64 18.65
CA VAL A 124 -28.31 23.73 19.17
C VAL A 124 -29.47 23.11 19.98
N PRO A 125 -29.68 23.52 21.24
CA PRO A 125 -30.82 23.06 22.02
C PRO A 125 -32.14 23.52 21.36
N LEU A 126 -33.07 22.59 21.19
CA LEU A 126 -34.43 22.89 20.76
C LEU A 126 -35.14 23.60 21.93
N PRO A 127 -35.61 24.84 21.76
CA PRO A 127 -36.40 25.50 22.79
C PRO A 127 -37.74 24.77 22.91
N ASP A 128 -38.07 24.35 24.13
CA ASP A 128 -39.39 23.85 24.46
C ASP A 128 -40.42 24.99 24.30
N ALA A 129 -41.49 24.71 23.55
CA ALA A 129 -42.57 25.66 23.26
C ALA A 129 -43.57 25.79 24.41
#